data_AF-A0A4R1WY68-F1
#
_entry.id   AF-A0A4R1WY68-F1
#
_cell.length_a   1.000
_cell.length_b   1.000
_cell.length_c   1.000
_cell.angle_alpha   90.00
_cell.angle_beta   90.00
_cell.angle_gamma   90.00
#
_symmetry.space_group_name_H-M   'P 1'
#
loop_
_entity.id
_entity.type
_entity.pdbx_description
1 polymer ?
#
loop_
_entity_poly.entity_id
_entity_poly.type
_entity_poly.pdbx_seq_one_letter_code
_entity_poly.pdbx_strand_id
1 'polypeptide(L)'
;MPAPDRYDGPLWRTLRTVDPNGENARVAFLSAHLGLRASDTPIETYDARMTEAVAAAMKAGGLGTRWPRPRTQARVMPEGDHPGEHIAGLTDFGRSPFADVALVGGHLYLDVMRHFVGLFRENGYVTTDVRVTEINGPIGCMRRDLRLWLNGGGEGR
;
A
#
# COMPACT_ATOMS: atom_id res chain seq x y z
N MET A 1 8.63 12.51 -8.18
CA MET A 1 8.42 11.38 -9.10
C MET A 1 7.57 10.32 -8.39
N PRO A 2 6.49 9.81 -9.00
CA PRO A 2 5.61 8.78 -8.40
C PRO A 2 6.32 7.45 -8.09
N ALA A 3 5.66 6.57 -7.33
CA ALA A 3 6.21 5.27 -6.93
C ALA A 3 6.53 4.34 -8.11
N PRO A 4 5.66 4.18 -9.13
CA PRO A 4 5.94 3.34 -10.27
C PRO A 4 7.19 3.79 -11.04
N ASP A 5 7.47 5.09 -11.11
CA ASP A 5 8.64 5.62 -11.83
C ASP A 5 9.90 5.63 -10.97
N ARG A 6 9.75 5.72 -9.65
CA ARG A 6 10.87 5.81 -8.70
C ARG A 6 11.44 4.46 -8.31
N TYR A 7 10.60 3.45 -8.09
CA TYR A 7 11.08 2.16 -7.61
C TYR A 7 11.39 1.20 -8.76
N ASP A 8 12.63 0.71 -8.77
CA ASP A 8 13.10 -0.27 -9.75
C ASP A 8 13.13 -1.72 -9.24
N GLY A 9 12.45 -1.97 -8.12
CA GLY A 9 12.29 -3.30 -7.56
C GLY A 9 11.61 -4.26 -8.57
N PRO A 10 11.90 -5.57 -8.53
CA PRO A 10 11.38 -6.52 -9.52
C PRO A 10 9.84 -6.59 -9.59
N LEU A 11 9.16 -6.30 -8.48
CA LEU A 11 7.69 -6.24 -8.42
C LEU A 11 7.13 -5.01 -9.13
N TRP A 12 7.75 -3.84 -8.94
CA TRP A 12 7.39 -2.62 -9.66
C TRP A 12 7.60 -2.76 -11.16
N ARG A 13 8.69 -3.42 -11.59
CA ARG A 13 8.89 -3.76 -13.00
C ARG A 13 7.81 -4.69 -13.54
N THR A 14 7.38 -5.69 -12.76
CA THR A 14 6.26 -6.57 -13.14
C THR A 14 4.97 -5.76 -13.26
N LEU A 15 4.63 -4.92 -12.28
CA LEU A 15 3.45 -4.05 -12.32
C LEU A 15 3.45 -3.18 -13.58
N ARG A 16 4.54 -2.46 -13.86
CA ARG A 16 4.66 -1.62 -15.07
C ARG A 16 4.55 -2.40 -16.38
N THR A 17 4.89 -3.69 -16.36
CA THR A 17 4.81 -4.55 -17.55
C THR A 17 3.40 -5.10 -17.76
N VAL A 18 2.69 -5.42 -16.67
CA VAL A 18 1.39 -6.12 -16.71
C VAL A 18 0.22 -5.13 -16.70
N ASP A 19 0.37 -4.03 -15.99
CA ASP A 19 -0.63 -2.97 -15.87
C ASP A 19 0.04 -1.59 -16.08
N PRO A 20 0.53 -1.31 -17.32
CA PRO A 20 1.26 -0.07 -17.61
C PRO A 20 0.40 1.19 -17.44
N ASN A 21 -0.92 1.07 -17.55
CA ASN A 21 -1.87 2.18 -17.48
C ASN A 21 -2.59 2.28 -16.13
N GLY A 22 -2.40 1.32 -15.21
CA GLY A 22 -3.11 1.28 -13.93
C GLY A 22 -4.62 1.00 -14.09
N GLU A 23 -4.99 0.24 -15.13
CA GLU A 23 -6.37 -0.12 -15.46
C GLU A 23 -6.83 -1.36 -14.69
N ASN A 24 -5.90 -2.25 -14.34
CA ASN A 24 -6.21 -3.51 -13.66
C ASN A 24 -6.26 -3.36 -12.14
N ALA A 25 -5.42 -2.49 -11.56
CA ALA A 25 -5.40 -2.29 -10.11
C ALA A 25 -5.10 -0.85 -9.69
N ARG A 26 -5.73 -0.43 -8.59
CA ARG A 26 -5.33 0.75 -7.82
C ARG A 26 -4.20 0.35 -6.88
N VAL A 27 -3.08 1.09 -6.90
CA VAL A 27 -1.87 0.68 -6.19
C VAL A 27 -1.53 1.66 -5.07
N ALA A 28 -1.31 1.10 -3.88
CA ALA A 28 -0.67 1.77 -2.75
C ALA A 28 0.69 1.12 -2.46
N PHE A 29 1.61 1.88 -1.84
CA PHE A 29 2.89 1.34 -1.36
C PHE A 29 3.04 1.61 0.14
N LEU A 30 3.78 0.73 0.80
CA LEU A 30 4.18 0.88 2.19
C LEU A 30 5.68 1.17 2.27
N SER A 31 6.04 2.23 2.97
CA SER A 31 7.42 2.69 3.17
C SER A 31 7.69 2.96 4.65
N ALA A 32 8.90 2.66 5.10
CA ALA A 32 9.35 2.97 6.46
C ALA A 32 9.40 4.48 6.78
N HIS A 33 9.58 5.33 5.77
CA HIS A 33 9.63 6.79 5.94
C HIS A 33 8.28 7.45 5.68
N LEU A 34 7.61 7.03 4.60
CA LEU A 34 6.41 7.70 4.08
C LEU A 34 5.10 7.07 4.56
N GLY A 35 5.15 5.93 5.27
CA GLY A 35 3.96 5.20 5.66
C GLY A 35 3.29 4.52 4.47
N LEU A 36 1.97 4.35 4.55
CA LEU A 36 1.15 3.83 3.45
C LEU A 36 0.65 5.01 2.61
N ARG A 37 0.94 4.99 1.30
CA ARG A 37 0.52 6.03 0.36
C ARG A 37 0.02 5.47 -0.95
N ALA A 38 -0.83 6.24 -1.64
CA ALA A 38 -1.18 5.98 -3.03
C ALA A 38 0.07 6.08 -3.92
N SER A 39 0.19 5.20 -4.92
CA SER A 39 1.40 5.07 -5.73
C SER A 39 1.66 6.25 -6.68
N ASP A 40 0.64 7.03 -7.00
CA ASP A 40 0.72 8.27 -7.78
C ASP A 40 1.30 9.45 -6.98
N THR A 41 1.40 9.31 -5.65
CA THR A 41 1.94 10.36 -4.77
C THR A 41 3.43 10.59 -5.05
N PRO A 42 3.89 11.85 -5.20
CA PRO A 42 5.30 12.15 -5.40
C PRO A 42 6.16 11.63 -4.25
N ILE A 43 7.25 10.94 -4.60
CA ILE A 43 8.24 10.42 -3.65
C ILE A 43 9.52 11.25 -3.74
N GLU A 44 9.88 11.87 -2.61
CA GLU A 44 11.19 12.47 -2.41
C GLU A 44 12.27 11.39 -2.16
N THR A 45 13.54 11.72 -2.33
CA THR A 45 14.63 10.79 -2.03
C THR A 45 14.74 10.58 -0.53
N TYR A 46 14.67 9.32 -0.10
CA TYR A 46 14.91 8.92 1.27
C TYR A 46 15.63 7.57 1.29
N ASP A 47 16.32 7.27 2.39
CA ASP A 47 16.87 5.95 2.68
C ASP A 47 16.38 5.53 4.07
N ALA A 48 15.41 4.60 4.08
CA ALA A 48 14.83 4.09 5.31
C ALA A 48 14.40 2.64 5.13
N ARG A 49 14.74 1.80 6.10
CA ARG A 49 14.38 0.39 6.14
C ARG A 49 13.26 0.14 7.14
N MET A 50 12.30 -0.71 6.76
CA MET A 50 11.28 -1.18 7.70
C MET A 50 11.92 -2.04 8.78
N THR A 51 11.81 -1.60 10.03
CA THR A 51 12.23 -2.33 11.24
C THR A 51 10.99 -2.72 12.06
N GLU A 52 11.13 -3.68 12.97
CA GLU A 52 10.02 -4.10 13.84
C GLU A 52 9.45 -2.94 14.65
N ALA A 53 10.32 -2.04 15.14
CA ALA A 53 9.91 -0.85 15.87
C ALA A 53 9.08 0.11 14.98
N VAL A 54 9.49 0.32 13.72
CA VAL A 54 8.74 1.14 12.76
C VAL A 54 7.40 0.49 12.41
N ALA A 55 7.38 -0.82 12.19
CA ALA A 55 6.16 -1.57 11.93
C ALA A 55 5.17 -1.48 13.09
N ALA A 56 5.64 -1.69 14.33
CA ALA A 56 4.82 -1.53 15.53
C ALA A 56 4.28 -0.11 15.68
N ALA A 57 5.13 0.89 15.44
CA ALA A 57 4.77 2.30 15.43
C ALA A 57 3.70 2.66 14.39
N MET A 58 3.74 2.06 13.20
CA MET A 58 2.73 2.26 12.15
C MET A 58 1.40 1.63 12.53
N LYS A 59 1.42 0.38 13.02
CA LYS A 59 0.20 -0.31 13.46
C LYS A 59 -0.47 0.41 14.62
N ALA A 60 0.29 0.80 15.65
CA ALA A 60 -0.25 1.55 16.79
C ALA A 60 -0.84 2.91 16.39
N GLY A 61 -0.37 3.51 15.29
CA GLY A 61 -0.81 4.81 14.82
C GLY A 61 -2.13 4.82 14.04
N GLY A 62 -2.56 3.67 13.52
CA GLY A 62 -3.78 3.55 12.73
C GLY A 62 -3.82 4.45 11.48
N LEU A 63 -5.03 4.84 11.06
CA LEU A 63 -5.26 5.59 9.80
C LEU A 63 -4.96 7.09 9.88
N GLY A 64 -4.85 7.65 11.10
CA GLY A 64 -4.67 9.09 11.33
C GLY A 64 -3.22 9.51 11.61
N THR A 65 -2.30 8.57 11.81
CA THR A 65 -0.91 8.91 12.08
C THR A 65 -0.20 9.33 10.80
N ARG A 66 0.41 10.53 10.84
CA ARG A 66 1.16 11.11 9.72
C ARG A 66 2.56 10.54 9.61
N TRP A 67 2.98 10.30 8.37
CA TRP A 67 4.30 9.82 7.98
C TRP A 67 4.86 10.68 6.84
N PRO A 68 6.10 11.18 6.92
CA PRO A 68 7.01 11.05 8.06
C PRO A 68 6.44 11.72 9.33
N ARG A 69 6.84 11.22 10.49
CA ARG A 69 6.36 11.76 11.76
C ARG A 69 6.75 13.24 11.87
N PRO A 70 5.80 14.14 12.19
CA PRO A 70 6.11 15.56 12.35
C PRO A 70 7.23 15.76 13.36
N ARG A 71 8.24 16.54 12.99
CA ARG A 71 9.38 16.82 13.89
C ARG A 71 9.01 17.72 15.07
N THR A 72 7.92 18.47 14.93
CA THR A 72 7.45 19.45 15.93
C THR A 72 5.93 19.56 15.87
N GLN A 73 5.26 19.52 17.03
CA GLN A 73 3.80 19.71 17.14
C GLN A 73 3.33 21.15 16.80
N ALA A 74 4.25 22.12 16.79
CA ALA A 74 3.93 23.55 16.73
C ALA A 74 3.72 24.13 15.32
N ARG A 75 3.73 23.32 14.25
CA ARG A 75 3.53 23.85 12.89
C ARG A 75 2.04 24.05 12.61
N VAL A 76 1.71 25.22 12.04
CA VAL A 76 0.36 25.58 11.57
C VAL A 76 -0.14 24.58 10.50
N MET A 77 0.78 23.99 9.74
CA MET A 77 0.50 22.87 8.83
C MET A 77 1.29 21.63 9.27
N PRO A 78 0.61 20.52 9.63
CA PRO A 78 1.30 19.31 10.06
C PRO A 78 2.08 18.68 8.88
N GLU A 79 3.30 18.22 9.15
CA GLU A 79 4.13 17.51 8.17
C GLU A 79 3.63 16.07 7.95
N GLY A 80 3.86 15.54 6.76
CA GLY A 80 3.55 14.16 6.41
C GLY A 80 2.07 13.89 6.16
N ASP A 81 1.82 12.72 5.61
CA ASP A 81 0.52 12.28 5.10
C ASP A 81 0.07 11.06 5.91
N HIS A 82 -1.23 10.81 6.00
CA HIS A 82 -1.74 9.67 6.78
C HIS A 82 -2.45 8.63 5.92
N PRO A 83 -2.40 7.33 6.28
CA PRO A 83 -2.98 6.25 5.48
C PRO A 83 -4.46 6.46 5.11
N GLY A 84 -5.22 7.08 6.01
CA GLY A 84 -6.63 7.42 5.81
C GLY A 84 -6.90 8.32 4.60
N GLU A 85 -6.05 9.32 4.33
CA GLU A 85 -6.26 10.22 3.18
C GLU A 85 -6.02 9.48 1.86
N HIS A 86 -5.02 8.60 1.84
CA HIS A 86 -4.65 7.84 0.66
C HIS A 86 -5.68 6.76 0.32
N ILE A 87 -6.13 5.98 1.31
CA ILE A 87 -7.16 4.97 1.04
C ILE A 87 -8.50 5.61 0.65
N ALA A 88 -8.85 6.77 1.24
CA ALA A 88 -10.03 7.52 0.83
C ALA A 88 -9.90 7.95 -0.63
N GLY A 89 -8.76 8.51 -1.04
CA GLY A 89 -8.52 8.85 -2.45
C GLY A 89 -8.64 7.65 -3.41
N LEU A 90 -8.08 6.50 -3.03
CA LEU A 90 -8.09 5.29 -3.85
C LEU A 90 -9.49 4.67 -4.04
N THR A 91 -10.43 4.96 -3.14
CA THR A 91 -11.78 4.36 -3.09
C THR A 91 -12.89 5.36 -3.40
N ASP A 92 -12.55 6.54 -3.91
CA ASP A 92 -13.49 7.65 -4.10
C ASP A 92 -14.27 7.97 -2.82
N PHE A 93 -13.54 8.12 -1.72
CA PHE A 93 -14.03 8.35 -0.36
C PHE A 93 -15.00 7.26 0.12
N GLY A 94 -14.67 5.99 -0.16
CA GLY A 94 -15.47 4.83 0.21
C GLY A 94 -16.67 4.55 -0.71
N ARG A 95 -16.88 5.33 -1.77
CA ARG A 95 -17.95 5.05 -2.76
C ARG A 95 -17.65 3.84 -3.65
N SER A 96 -16.38 3.48 -3.78
CA SER A 96 -15.91 2.32 -4.54
C SER A 96 -14.94 1.50 -3.68
N PRO A 97 -15.46 0.77 -2.67
CA PRO A 97 -14.62 -0.05 -1.79
C PRO A 97 -14.01 -1.24 -2.56
N PHE A 98 -12.82 -1.68 -2.13
CA PHE A 98 -12.16 -2.84 -2.74
C PHE A 98 -12.75 -4.16 -2.25
N ALA A 99 -13.07 -5.06 -3.17
CA ALA A 99 -13.51 -6.43 -2.88
C ALA A 99 -12.41 -7.49 -3.05
N ASP A 100 -11.31 -7.15 -3.75
CA ASP A 100 -10.13 -8.00 -3.91
C ASP A 100 -8.87 -7.15 -3.71
N VAL A 101 -7.96 -7.63 -2.87
CA VAL A 101 -6.73 -6.93 -2.48
C VAL A 101 -5.56 -7.90 -2.47
N ALA A 102 -4.49 -7.57 -3.20
CA ALA A 102 -3.21 -8.26 -3.10
C ALA A 102 -2.24 -7.54 -2.14
N LEU A 103 -1.64 -8.28 -1.22
CA LEU A 103 -0.56 -7.83 -0.35
C LEU A 103 0.75 -8.42 -0.81
N VAL A 104 1.69 -7.58 -1.22
CA VAL A 104 2.94 -8.01 -1.88
C VAL A 104 4.15 -7.44 -1.15
N GLY A 105 5.03 -8.31 -0.66
CA GLY A 105 6.24 -7.86 0.01
C GLY A 105 6.80 -8.90 0.96
N GLY A 106 7.84 -8.52 1.72
CA GLY A 106 8.41 -9.36 2.78
C GLY A 106 7.51 -9.44 4.02
N HIS A 107 7.77 -10.41 4.91
CA HIS A 107 6.91 -10.70 6.06
C HIS A 107 6.56 -9.49 6.92
N LEU A 108 7.54 -8.63 7.21
CA LEU A 108 7.31 -7.45 8.04
C LEU A 108 6.41 -6.40 7.37
N TYR A 109 6.50 -6.26 6.05
CA TYR A 109 5.59 -5.38 5.31
C TYR A 109 4.18 -5.98 5.25
N LEU A 110 4.06 -7.30 5.08
CA LEU A 110 2.75 -7.98 5.09
C LEU A 110 2.06 -7.86 6.45
N ASP A 111 2.78 -8.00 7.55
CA ASP A 111 2.22 -7.80 8.89
C ASP A 111 1.58 -6.42 9.06
N VAL A 112 2.26 -5.36 8.60
CA VAL A 112 1.71 -3.99 8.62
C VAL A 112 0.55 -3.84 7.63
N MET A 113 0.68 -4.36 6.41
CA MET A 113 -0.38 -4.26 5.40
C MET A 113 -1.66 -4.99 5.81
N ARG A 114 -1.55 -6.19 6.41
CA ARG A 114 -2.69 -6.93 6.97
C ARG A 114 -3.43 -6.12 8.02
N HIS A 115 -2.68 -5.48 8.91
CA HIS A 115 -3.26 -4.60 9.92
C HIS A 115 -4.03 -3.43 9.29
N PHE A 116 -3.45 -2.78 8.27
CA PHE A 116 -4.15 -1.71 7.54
C PHE A 116 -5.39 -2.20 6.80
N VAL A 117 -5.37 -3.38 6.17
CA VAL A 117 -6.58 -3.96 5.54
C VAL A 117 -7.69 -4.17 6.57
N GLY A 118 -7.34 -4.61 7.78
CA GLY A 118 -8.30 -4.70 8.90
C GLY A 118 -8.95 -3.34 9.19
N LEU A 119 -8.15 -2.29 9.34
CA LEU A 119 -8.63 -0.92 9.54
C LEU A 119 -9.46 -0.41 8.36
N PHE A 120 -9.05 -0.70 7.13
CA PHE A 120 -9.77 -0.29 5.93
C PHE A 120 -11.16 -0.93 5.86
N ARG A 121 -11.27 -2.20 6.24
CA ARG A 121 -12.55 -2.91 6.32
C ARG A 121 -13.45 -2.31 7.39
N GLU A 122 -12.91 -2.02 8.58
CA GLU A 122 -13.66 -1.38 9.68
C GLU A 122 -14.21 0.00 9.29
N ASN A 123 -13.54 0.69 8.37
CA ASN A 123 -13.91 2.04 7.92
C ASN A 123 -14.60 2.07 6.54
N GLY A 124 -14.99 0.91 5.98
CA GLY A 124 -15.77 0.83 4.74
C GLY A 124 -15.00 1.10 3.45
N TYR A 125 -13.66 1.13 3.47
CA TYR A 125 -12.83 1.26 2.28
C TYR A 125 -12.58 -0.07 1.55
N VAL A 126 -12.84 -1.15 2.24
CA VAL A 126 -12.71 -2.53 1.78
C VAL A 126 -13.99 -3.26 2.20
N THR A 127 -14.51 -4.14 1.36
CA THR A 127 -15.76 -4.86 1.67
C THR A 127 -15.57 -5.85 2.82
N THR A 128 -16.67 -6.20 3.49
CA THR A 128 -16.64 -7.15 4.62
C THR A 128 -16.14 -8.53 4.22
N ASP A 129 -16.45 -8.95 3.00
CA ASP A 129 -16.13 -10.22 2.36
C ASP A 129 -14.87 -10.15 1.47
N VAL A 130 -14.03 -9.13 1.67
CA VAL A 130 -12.82 -8.92 0.86
C VAL A 130 -11.98 -10.18 0.71
N ARG A 131 -11.60 -10.45 -0.53
CA ARG A 131 -10.58 -11.44 -0.84
C ARG A 131 -9.20 -10.82 -0.64
N VAL A 132 -8.40 -11.42 0.23
CA VAL A 132 -7.00 -11.00 0.44
C VAL A 132 -6.06 -12.07 -0.11
N THR A 133 -5.25 -11.70 -1.10
CA THR A 133 -4.22 -12.57 -1.69
C THR A 133 -2.84 -12.11 -1.23
N GLU A 134 -2.11 -12.98 -0.55
CA GLU A 134 -0.75 -12.65 -0.08
C GLU A 134 0.32 -13.25 -0.98
N ILE A 135 1.27 -12.39 -1.37
CA ILE A 135 2.34 -12.74 -2.30
C ILE A 135 3.68 -12.48 -1.59
N ASN A 136 4.25 -13.56 -1.03
CA ASN A 136 5.43 -13.55 -0.15
C ASN A 136 6.50 -14.59 -0.52
N GLY A 137 6.45 -15.17 -1.73
CA GLY A 137 7.39 -16.21 -2.13
C GLY A 137 8.81 -15.70 -2.43
N PRO A 138 9.70 -16.58 -2.95
CA PRO A 138 10.90 -16.15 -3.64
C PRO A 138 10.55 -15.17 -4.77
N ILE A 139 11.45 -14.24 -5.09
CA ILE A 139 11.15 -13.12 -6.00
C ILE A 139 10.58 -13.56 -7.37
N GLY A 140 11.02 -14.70 -7.92
CA GLY A 140 10.47 -15.26 -9.15
C GLY A 140 9.00 -15.67 -9.03
N CYS A 141 8.65 -16.35 -7.93
CA CYS A 141 7.26 -16.71 -7.62
C CYS A 141 6.41 -15.47 -7.38
N MET A 142 6.90 -14.49 -6.59
CA MET A 142 6.13 -13.26 -6.33
C MET A 142 5.78 -12.52 -7.63
N ARG A 143 6.72 -12.44 -8.58
CA ARG A 143 6.48 -11.80 -9.88
C ARG A 143 5.44 -12.56 -10.70
N ARG A 144 5.46 -13.90 -10.67
CA ARG A 144 4.47 -14.74 -11.35
C ARG A 144 3.09 -14.55 -10.72
N ASP A 145 3.01 -14.64 -9.40
CA ASP A 145 1.74 -14.63 -8.67
C ASP A 145 1.10 -13.23 -8.72
N LEU A 146 1.91 -12.15 -8.67
CA LEU A 146 1.43 -10.78 -8.91
C LEU A 146 0.86 -10.62 -10.32
N ARG A 147 1.53 -11.16 -11.34
CA ARG A 147 1.00 -11.13 -12.71
C ARG A 147 -0.32 -11.88 -12.82
N LEU A 148 -0.44 -13.05 -12.16
CA LEU A 148 -1.69 -13.81 -12.17
C LEU A 148 -2.82 -13.01 -11.54
N TRP A 149 -2.60 -12.43 -10.35
CA TRP A 149 -3.61 -11.62 -9.68
C TRP A 149 -4.03 -10.39 -10.51
N LEU A 150 -3.08 -9.63 -11.07
CA LEU A 150 -3.37 -8.47 -11.91
C LEU A 150 -4.17 -8.82 -13.19
N ASN A 151 -3.98 -10.02 -13.74
CA ASN A 151 -4.71 -10.47 -14.93
C ASN A 151 -6.07 -11.12 -14.60
N GLY A 152 -6.56 -11.02 -13.36
CA GLY A 152 -7.83 -11.64 -12.93
C GLY A 152 -7.73 -13.14 -12.65
N GLY A 153 -6.53 -13.62 -12.35
CA GLY A 153 -6.23 -15.04 -12.13
C GLY A 153 -6.75 -15.58 -10.81
N GLY A 154 -8.05 -15.85 -10.75
CA GLY A 154 -8.62 -16.91 -9.93
C GLY A 154 -10.05 -16.68 -9.43
N GLU A 155 -11.04 -16.68 -10.32
CA GLU A 155 -12.50 -16.70 -10.08
C GLU A 155 -13.23 -15.34 -9.95
N GLY A 156 -14.26 -15.18 -10.80
CA GLY A 156 -15.43 -14.34 -10.54
C GLY A 156 -15.55 -13.05 -11.37
N ARG A 157 -15.91 -13.19 -12.64
CA ARG A 157 -16.82 -12.22 -13.28
C ARG A 157 -18.25 -12.58 -12.87
#